data_AF-A0A7R7TT58-F1
#
_entry.id   AF-A0A7R7TT58-F1
#
_cell.length_a   1.000
_cell.length_b   1.000
_cell.length_c   1.000
_cell.angle_alpha   90.00
_cell.angle_beta   90.00
_cell.angle_gamma   90.00
#
_symmetry.space_group_name_H-M   'P 1'
#
loop_
_entity.id
_entity.type
_entity.pdbx_description
1 polymer ?
#
loop_
_entity_poly.entity_id
_entity_poly.type
_entity_poly.pdbx_seq_one_letter_code
_entity_poly.pdbx_strand_id
1 'polypeptide(L)'
;MTTTAPTAELRHDVVIVGAGAAGLCAATNLLQAGFTDFTIPERAHEIACPPKLREHLKSGRQVISSVFDDDTNTWALQTHDGEVYRGRIVLAPAGSLLVPWIPNLPGRHDFRGVSFHSAACDRDFDPTDKRIAVVGTDTTAARCIDRLVALADSVEVFPYPPRRPIPVLRGPAVRAQRWLRRHAWPGRQAKPQRRAQLVRHPIGAVTASGVRTRDGNDHDVDAIIYGTGFRIADHVRDDSLVGTRGITIRQAWQAGMEPYRGVAVHGFPNYFLISGPDYQAQARYIIGCLRLMARRDSARIEVRRSSQQVFNERVHLRRPARQRVASAFDLLSSPGLNEHAYDGPATLRIADTDRRVRVRLTGHVNPIDGKFHWQGTLFDNLPADLLQRTRTVTLAVGERSAPARIVEETPQQTHTIVGVGMPPFATAAR
;
A
#
# COMPACT_ATOMS: atom_id res chain seq x y z
N MET A 1 -6.03 -43.33 -1.07
CA MET A 1 -5.89 -42.26 -0.06
C MET A 1 -4.41 -42.02 0.15
N THR A 2 -3.81 -41.10 -0.59
CA THR A 2 -2.42 -40.69 -0.43
C THR A 2 -2.35 -39.69 0.72
N THR A 3 -1.90 -40.15 1.88
CA THR A 3 -1.59 -39.32 3.03
C THR A 3 -0.36 -38.48 2.70
N THR A 4 -0.57 -37.21 2.37
CA THR A 4 0.49 -36.21 2.23
C THR A 4 1.18 -36.08 3.59
N ALA A 5 2.50 -36.27 3.63
CA ALA A 5 3.30 -36.04 4.83
C ALA A 5 3.05 -34.62 5.38
N PRO A 6 3.08 -34.40 6.71
CA PRO A 6 2.87 -33.08 7.27
C PRO A 6 3.94 -32.12 6.75
N THR A 7 3.52 -31.10 6.02
CA THR A 7 4.38 -30.02 5.56
C THR A 7 5.05 -29.37 6.76
N ALA A 8 6.39 -29.30 6.76
CA ALA A 8 7.13 -28.64 7.84
C ALA A 8 6.70 -27.16 7.92
N GLU A 9 6.17 -26.76 9.07
CA GLU A 9 5.64 -25.42 9.30
C GLU A 9 6.63 -24.61 10.13
N LEU A 10 7.21 -23.56 9.54
CA LEU A 10 8.24 -22.73 10.16
C LEU A 10 7.64 -21.44 10.70
N ARG A 11 7.73 -21.20 12.01
CA ARG A 11 7.08 -20.06 12.69
C ARG A 11 8.08 -18.97 13.05
N HIS A 12 7.76 -17.74 12.70
CA HIS A 12 8.52 -16.53 13.01
C HIS A 12 7.59 -15.36 13.32
N ASP A 13 8.08 -14.36 14.04
CA ASP A 13 7.35 -13.10 14.20
C ASP A 13 7.26 -12.33 12.86
N VAL A 14 8.39 -12.20 12.15
CA VAL A 14 8.46 -11.49 10.88
C VAL A 14 9.00 -12.38 9.76
N VAL A 15 8.33 -12.38 8.60
CA VAL A 15 8.82 -13.02 7.36
C VAL A 15 9.13 -11.95 6.33
N ILE A 16 10.36 -11.93 5.81
CA ILE A 16 10.83 -10.95 4.82
C ILE A 16 11.00 -11.69 3.49
N VAL A 17 10.12 -11.42 2.53
CA VAL A 17 10.16 -12.10 1.23
C VAL A 17 11.27 -11.48 0.36
N GLY A 18 12.32 -12.24 0.08
CA GLY A 18 13.42 -11.83 -0.78
C GLY A 18 14.54 -11.05 -0.08
N ALA A 19 15.77 -11.35 -0.49
CA ALA A 19 17.04 -10.79 -0.05
C ALA A 19 17.63 -9.79 -1.07
N GLY A 20 16.78 -9.12 -1.85
CA GLY A 20 17.18 -7.93 -2.61
C GLY A 20 17.56 -6.75 -1.70
N ALA A 21 18.02 -5.64 -2.29
CA ALA A 21 18.42 -4.44 -1.54
C ALA A 21 17.35 -3.96 -0.53
N ALA A 22 16.08 -4.02 -0.91
CA ALA A 22 14.95 -3.68 -0.04
C ALA A 22 14.83 -4.62 1.18
N GLY A 23 14.85 -5.93 0.96
CA GLY A 23 14.72 -6.95 2.01
C GLY A 23 15.90 -6.97 2.96
N LEU A 24 17.13 -6.94 2.45
CA LEU A 24 18.35 -6.86 3.28
C LEU A 24 18.43 -5.56 4.10
N CYS A 25 17.96 -4.44 3.52
CA CYS A 25 17.85 -3.19 4.27
C CYS A 25 16.82 -3.30 5.39
N ALA A 26 15.64 -3.86 5.11
CA ALA A 26 14.59 -4.07 6.11
C ALA A 26 15.10 -4.96 7.26
N ALA A 27 15.69 -6.11 6.95
CA ALA A 27 16.27 -7.03 7.91
C ALA A 27 17.36 -6.36 8.78
N THR A 28 18.25 -5.59 8.16
CA THR A 28 19.28 -4.83 8.87
C THR A 28 18.68 -3.82 9.86
N ASN A 29 17.62 -3.10 9.45
CA ASN A 29 16.97 -2.11 10.31
C ASN A 29 16.18 -2.79 11.43
N LEU A 30 15.59 -3.97 11.20
CA LEU A 30 14.92 -4.78 12.23
C LEU A 30 15.91 -5.20 13.33
N LEU A 31 17.05 -5.79 12.96
CA LEU A 31 18.10 -6.14 13.93
C LEU A 31 18.58 -4.93 14.72
N GLN A 32 18.83 -3.80 14.06
CA GLN A 32 19.23 -2.56 14.72
C GLN A 32 18.17 -2.01 15.68
N ALA A 33 16.90 -2.32 15.43
CA ALA A 33 15.78 -1.91 16.27
C ALA A 33 15.43 -2.94 17.36
N GLY A 34 16.16 -4.06 17.45
CA GLY A 34 15.97 -5.11 18.46
C GLY A 34 14.99 -6.22 18.06
N PHE A 35 14.51 -6.24 16.81
CA PHE A 35 13.67 -7.32 16.30
C PHE A 35 14.55 -8.41 15.69
N THR A 36 14.66 -9.55 16.37
CA THR A 36 15.56 -10.66 16.00
C THR A 36 14.84 -11.90 15.49
N ASP A 37 13.57 -12.11 15.84
CA ASP A 37 12.80 -13.24 15.32
C ASP A 37 12.25 -12.93 13.92
N PHE A 38 13.06 -13.22 12.91
CA PHE A 38 12.64 -13.13 11.53
C PHE A 38 13.39 -14.12 10.61
N THR A 39 12.81 -14.37 9.45
CA THR A 39 13.41 -15.18 8.38
C THR A 39 13.30 -14.49 7.02
N ILE A 40 14.21 -14.83 6.11
CA ILE A 40 14.32 -14.26 4.76
C ILE A 40 14.31 -15.40 3.72
N PRO A 41 13.14 -15.92 3.29
CA PRO A 41 13.07 -16.80 2.14
C PRO A 41 13.44 -16.03 0.86
N GLU A 42 14.45 -16.51 0.15
CA GLU A 42 14.97 -15.94 -1.09
C GLU A 42 14.98 -17.00 -2.19
N ARG A 43 14.45 -16.66 -3.37
CA ARG A 43 14.41 -17.55 -4.54
C ARG A 43 15.81 -17.89 -5.06
N ALA A 44 16.73 -16.94 -5.09
CA ALA A 44 18.10 -17.17 -5.57
C ALA A 44 18.84 -18.13 -4.64
N HIS A 45 19.61 -19.05 -5.23
CA HIS A 45 20.51 -19.95 -4.47
C HIS A 45 21.73 -19.20 -3.94
N GLU A 46 22.21 -18.21 -4.70
CA GLU A 46 23.35 -17.37 -4.34
C GLU A 46 22.94 -15.90 -4.28
N ILE A 47 23.18 -15.27 -3.13
CA ILE A 47 22.95 -13.84 -2.94
C ILE A 47 24.01 -13.28 -1.99
N ALA A 48 24.56 -12.12 -2.32
CA ALA A 48 25.46 -11.39 -1.44
C ALA A 48 24.67 -10.92 -0.21
N CYS A 49 24.95 -11.54 0.94
CA CYS A 49 24.27 -11.27 2.20
C CYS A 49 25.28 -10.82 3.28
N PRO A 50 24.99 -9.73 4.03
CA PRO A 50 25.78 -9.34 5.18
C PRO A 50 25.94 -10.50 6.18
N PRO A 51 27.11 -10.67 6.84
CA PRO A 51 27.37 -11.80 7.74
C PRO A 51 26.31 -11.97 8.83
N LYS A 52 25.88 -10.87 9.45
CA LYS A 52 24.85 -10.84 10.51
C LYS A 52 23.44 -11.24 10.07
N LEU A 53 23.19 -11.39 8.77
CA LEU A 53 21.89 -11.80 8.23
C LEU A 53 21.88 -13.25 7.72
N ARG A 54 23.05 -13.91 7.70
CA ARG A 54 23.20 -15.24 7.09
C ARG A 54 22.34 -16.31 7.79
N GLU A 55 22.19 -16.23 9.11
CA GLU A 55 21.37 -17.18 9.87
C GLU A 55 19.87 -17.06 9.57
N HIS A 56 19.41 -15.86 9.21
CA HIS A 56 18.02 -15.57 8.86
C HIS A 56 17.71 -15.91 7.39
N LEU A 57 18.71 -15.95 6.52
CA LEU A 57 18.55 -16.19 5.08
C LEU A 57 18.27 -17.66 4.78
N LYS A 58 17.23 -17.93 3.98
CA LYS A 58 16.91 -19.24 3.42
C LYS A 58 16.90 -19.14 1.90
N SER A 59 18.02 -19.48 1.26
CA SER A 59 18.18 -19.43 -0.20
C SER A 59 17.45 -20.59 -0.90
N GLY A 60 17.14 -20.42 -2.19
CA GLY A 60 16.34 -21.37 -2.97
C GLY A 60 14.85 -21.45 -2.57
N ARG A 61 14.38 -20.56 -1.68
CA ARG A 61 13.02 -20.55 -1.12
C ARG A 61 12.16 -19.49 -1.81
N GLN A 62 11.57 -19.86 -2.94
CA GLN A 62 10.65 -18.97 -3.65
C GLN A 62 9.27 -19.03 -3.02
N VAL A 63 8.83 -17.94 -2.38
CA VAL A 63 7.43 -17.76 -1.96
C VAL A 63 6.55 -17.55 -3.19
N ILE A 64 5.45 -18.31 -3.29
CA ILE A 64 4.50 -18.29 -4.42
C ILE A 64 3.08 -17.88 -4.01
N SER A 65 2.72 -18.05 -2.73
CA SER A 65 1.44 -17.62 -2.18
C SER A 65 1.62 -17.07 -0.77
N SER A 66 0.78 -16.11 -0.39
CA SER A 66 0.68 -15.56 0.96
C SER A 66 -0.79 -15.37 1.30
N VAL A 67 -1.26 -16.08 2.32
CA VAL A 67 -2.67 -16.09 2.73
C VAL A 67 -2.78 -15.66 4.17
N PHE A 68 -3.64 -14.68 4.44
CA PHE A 68 -3.93 -14.23 5.79
C PHE A 68 -4.95 -15.13 6.46
N ASP A 69 -4.67 -15.50 7.70
CA ASP A 69 -5.51 -16.29 8.57
C ASP A 69 -6.11 -15.35 9.63
N ASP A 70 -7.41 -15.06 9.49
CA ASP A 70 -8.14 -14.17 10.40
C ASP A 70 -8.30 -14.74 11.82
N ASP A 71 -8.26 -16.07 11.96
CA ASP A 71 -8.42 -16.74 13.26
C ASP A 71 -7.14 -16.65 14.08
N THR A 72 -5.98 -16.59 13.43
CA THR A 72 -4.69 -16.48 14.13
C THR A 72 -4.04 -15.10 14.02
N ASN A 73 -4.57 -14.22 13.17
CA ASN A 73 -3.93 -12.97 12.73
C ASN A 73 -2.49 -13.17 12.22
N THR A 74 -2.25 -14.28 11.53
CA THR A 74 -0.95 -14.60 10.93
C THR A 74 -1.07 -14.80 9.43
N TRP A 75 0.07 -14.74 8.75
CA TRP A 75 0.22 -15.06 7.34
C TRP A 75 0.81 -16.46 7.20
N ALA A 76 0.24 -17.27 6.30
CA ALA A 76 0.84 -18.48 5.80
C ALA A 76 1.42 -18.21 4.41
N LEU A 77 2.73 -18.37 4.26
CA LEU A 77 3.47 -18.14 3.02
C LEU A 77 3.95 -19.49 2.48
N GLN A 78 3.38 -19.90 1.37
CA GLN A 78 3.75 -21.15 0.72
C GLN A 78 4.89 -20.93 -0.27
N THR A 79 5.90 -21.79 -0.21
CA THR A 79 7.00 -21.81 -1.17
C THR A 79 6.76 -22.82 -2.29
N HIS A 80 7.50 -22.65 -3.40
CA HIS A 80 7.40 -23.52 -4.57
C HIS A 80 7.71 -25.00 -4.28
N ASP A 81 8.59 -25.27 -3.33
CA ASP A 81 8.95 -26.62 -2.85
C ASP A 81 7.97 -27.19 -1.82
N GLY A 82 6.89 -26.46 -1.51
CA GLY A 82 5.80 -26.92 -0.66
C GLY A 82 5.94 -26.57 0.82
N GLU A 83 7.06 -26.01 1.28
CA GLU A 83 7.20 -25.53 2.67
C GLU A 83 6.27 -24.33 2.96
N VAL A 84 5.92 -24.18 4.24
CA VAL A 84 5.04 -23.10 4.71
C VAL A 84 5.72 -22.33 5.83
N TYR A 85 5.95 -21.05 5.57
CA TYR A 85 6.38 -20.10 6.59
C TYR A 85 5.17 -19.41 7.19
N ARG A 86 5.02 -19.48 8.51
CA ARG A 86 4.03 -18.69 9.26
C ARG A 86 4.68 -17.49 9.91
N GLY A 87 4.14 -16.31 9.60
CA GLY A 87 4.61 -15.02 10.11
C GLY A 87 3.47 -14.19 10.67
N ARG A 88 3.66 -13.50 11.81
CA ARG A 88 2.70 -12.48 12.22
C ARG A 88 2.75 -11.29 11.27
N ILE A 89 3.96 -10.84 10.93
CA ILE A 89 4.23 -9.72 10.04
C ILE A 89 4.91 -10.22 8.76
N VAL A 90 4.53 -9.64 7.61
CA VAL A 90 5.18 -9.90 6.34
C VAL A 90 5.73 -8.62 5.74
N LEU A 91 7.01 -8.63 5.37
CA LEU A 91 7.65 -7.57 4.60
C LEU A 91 7.94 -8.11 3.20
N ALA A 92 7.29 -7.57 2.17
CA ALA A 92 7.44 -8.07 0.82
C ALA A 92 7.74 -6.96 -0.20
N PRO A 93 8.55 -7.23 -1.23
CA PRO A 93 8.71 -6.32 -2.34
C PRO A 93 7.40 -6.24 -3.13
N ALA A 94 6.92 -5.02 -3.41
CA ALA A 94 5.80 -4.84 -4.34
C ALA A 94 6.20 -5.22 -5.77
N GLY A 95 7.50 -5.24 -6.10
CA GLY A 95 8.02 -5.58 -7.43
C GLY A 95 7.76 -7.02 -7.88
N SER A 96 7.41 -7.95 -6.97
CA SER A 96 6.95 -9.30 -7.35
C SER A 96 5.47 -9.32 -7.77
N LEU A 97 4.68 -8.32 -7.36
CA LEU A 97 3.26 -8.21 -7.66
C LEU A 97 2.98 -7.22 -8.79
N LEU A 98 3.81 -6.18 -8.88
CA LEU A 98 3.63 -5.03 -9.76
C LEU A 98 4.69 -5.00 -10.84
N VAL A 99 4.23 -4.85 -12.08
CA VAL A 99 5.09 -4.52 -13.23
C VAL A 99 4.80 -3.10 -13.71
N PRO A 100 5.82 -2.39 -14.21
CA PRO A 100 5.63 -1.11 -14.87
C PRO A 100 4.55 -1.20 -15.94
N TRP A 101 3.61 -0.26 -15.94
CA TRP A 101 2.55 -0.23 -16.93
C TRP A 101 2.85 0.81 -17.99
N ILE A 102 3.07 0.36 -19.22
CA ILE A 102 3.16 1.25 -20.38
C ILE A 102 1.79 1.23 -21.09
N PRO A 103 1.11 2.39 -21.23
CA PRO A 103 -0.18 2.46 -21.91
C PRO A 103 -0.07 2.03 -23.36
N ASN A 104 -1.14 1.44 -23.89
CA ASN A 104 -1.24 1.14 -25.32
C ASN A 104 -1.74 2.38 -26.06
N LEU A 105 -0.82 3.29 -26.38
CA LEU A 105 -1.10 4.47 -27.18
C LEU A 105 -1.11 4.09 -28.67
N PRO A 106 -2.01 4.64 -29.50
CA PRO A 106 -1.96 4.43 -30.95
C PRO A 106 -0.58 4.78 -31.51
N GLY A 107 -0.03 3.93 -32.40
CA GLY A 107 1.29 4.14 -33.02
C GLY A 107 2.50 3.98 -32.09
N ARG A 108 2.31 3.56 -30.82
CA ARG A 108 3.42 3.37 -29.85
C ARG A 108 4.54 2.49 -30.37
N HIS A 109 4.19 1.43 -31.09
CA HIS A 109 5.16 0.47 -31.61
C HIS A 109 5.96 0.99 -32.81
N ASP A 110 5.57 2.14 -33.37
CA ASP A 110 6.22 2.74 -34.55
C ASP A 110 7.33 3.73 -34.17
N PHE A 111 7.42 4.11 -32.89
CA PHE A 111 8.42 5.06 -32.39
C PHE A 111 9.84 4.51 -32.56
N ARG A 112 10.69 5.28 -33.23
CA ARG A 112 12.07 4.88 -33.56
C ARG A 112 13.09 5.25 -32.48
N GLY A 113 12.72 6.14 -31.56
CA GLY A 113 13.58 6.55 -30.45
C GLY A 113 13.55 5.57 -29.27
N VAL A 114 14.27 5.93 -28.20
CA VAL A 114 14.33 5.11 -26.98
C VAL A 114 13.06 5.31 -26.17
N SER A 115 12.38 4.23 -25.78
CA SER A 115 11.22 4.34 -24.89
C SER A 115 11.22 3.31 -23.78
N PHE A 116 10.95 3.75 -22.56
CA PHE A 116 10.94 2.89 -21.37
C PHE A 116 10.10 3.50 -20.24
N HIS A 117 9.74 2.67 -19.26
CA HIS A 117 9.09 3.15 -18.05
C HIS A 117 10.12 3.68 -17.06
N SER A 118 9.85 4.79 -16.38
CA SER A 118 10.75 5.44 -15.42
C SER A 118 11.27 4.51 -14.30
N ALA A 119 10.47 3.53 -13.89
CA ALA A 119 10.83 2.50 -12.90
C ALA A 119 11.70 1.36 -13.46
N ALA A 120 11.72 1.17 -14.77
CA ALA A 120 12.56 0.23 -15.50
C ALA A 120 13.53 1.01 -16.40
N CYS A 121 14.12 2.07 -15.83
CA CYS A 121 15.04 2.94 -16.55
C CYS A 121 16.17 2.11 -17.16
N ASP A 122 16.40 2.32 -18.45
CA ASP A 122 17.59 1.82 -19.12
C ASP A 122 18.82 2.44 -18.44
N ARG A 123 19.74 1.60 -17.97
CA ARG A 123 20.89 2.03 -17.16
C ARG A 123 21.92 2.77 -18.00
N ASP A 124 21.88 2.58 -19.31
CA ASP A 124 22.81 3.16 -20.28
C ASP A 124 22.22 4.38 -20.99
N PHE A 125 20.98 4.78 -20.65
CA PHE A 125 20.35 5.96 -21.24
C PHE A 125 21.01 7.25 -20.75
N ASP A 126 21.72 7.93 -21.65
CA ASP A 126 22.21 9.29 -21.45
C ASP A 126 21.16 10.32 -21.91
N PRO A 127 20.59 11.14 -21.02
CA PRO A 127 19.64 12.17 -21.40
C PRO A 127 20.29 13.41 -22.03
N THR A 128 21.62 13.52 -22.05
CA THR A 128 22.35 14.72 -22.50
C THR A 128 21.98 15.08 -23.94
N ASP A 129 21.62 16.34 -24.17
CA ASP A 129 21.25 16.91 -25.47
C ASP A 129 20.05 16.24 -26.18
N LYS A 130 19.29 15.38 -25.50
CA LYS A 130 18.08 14.74 -26.05
C LYS A 130 16.83 15.59 -25.85
N ARG A 131 15.88 15.48 -26.76
CA ARG A 131 14.49 15.94 -26.61
C ARG A 131 13.68 14.81 -25.99
N ILE A 132 13.06 15.04 -24.84
CA ILE A 132 12.45 13.97 -24.03
C ILE A 132 10.97 14.26 -23.78
N ALA A 133 10.10 13.34 -24.17
CA ALA A 133 8.72 13.32 -23.72
C ALA A 133 8.59 12.50 -22.42
N VAL A 134 7.96 13.07 -21.41
CA VAL A 134 7.56 12.38 -20.18
C VAL A 134 6.05 12.20 -20.18
N VAL A 135 5.58 10.97 -20.34
CA VAL A 135 4.15 10.63 -20.37
C VAL A 135 3.72 10.21 -18.98
N GLY A 136 2.89 11.02 -18.33
CA GLY A 136 2.46 10.80 -16.95
C GLY A 136 3.51 11.21 -15.92
N THR A 137 3.03 11.59 -14.74
CA THR A 137 3.86 12.11 -13.65
C THR A 137 3.65 11.31 -12.38
N ASP A 138 3.77 9.98 -12.47
CA ASP A 138 3.83 9.15 -11.28
C ASP A 138 5.01 9.56 -10.37
N THR A 139 5.06 8.98 -9.18
CA THR A 139 6.09 9.35 -8.21
C THR A 139 7.50 9.00 -8.68
N THR A 140 7.66 8.04 -9.59
CA THR A 140 8.95 7.63 -10.12
C THR A 140 9.48 8.65 -11.12
N ALA A 141 8.65 9.02 -12.11
CA ALA A 141 8.97 10.06 -13.09
C ALA A 141 9.20 11.42 -12.40
N ALA A 142 8.39 11.77 -11.40
CA ALA A 142 8.55 13.03 -10.67
C ALA A 142 9.93 13.18 -9.99
N ARG A 143 10.66 12.09 -9.71
CA ARG A 143 12.03 12.15 -9.15
C ARG A 143 13.10 12.44 -10.20
N CYS A 144 12.87 12.05 -11.45
CA CYS A 144 13.85 12.24 -12.51
C CYS A 144 13.67 13.54 -13.29
N ILE A 145 12.49 14.18 -13.27
CA ILE A 145 12.22 15.43 -14.01
C ILE A 145 13.30 16.50 -13.77
N ASP A 146 13.64 16.82 -12.51
CA ASP A 146 14.65 17.84 -12.20
C ASP A 146 16.02 17.52 -12.82
N ARG A 147 16.39 16.22 -12.87
CA ARG A 147 17.65 15.77 -13.48
C ARG A 147 17.59 15.80 -15.00
N LEU A 148 16.48 15.35 -15.58
CA LEU A 148 16.26 15.37 -17.03
C LEU A 148 16.34 16.81 -17.55
N VAL A 149 15.64 17.73 -16.90
CA VAL A 149 15.63 19.16 -17.25
C VAL A 149 17.03 19.80 -17.18
N ALA A 150 17.91 19.29 -16.32
CA ALA A 150 19.27 19.81 -16.18
C ALA A 150 20.26 19.29 -17.26
N LEU A 151 19.94 18.20 -17.94
CA LEU A 151 20.84 17.50 -18.87
C LEU A 151 20.32 17.47 -20.32
N ALA A 152 19.02 17.30 -20.49
CA ALA A 152 18.34 17.21 -21.79
C ALA A 152 18.28 18.57 -22.50
N ASP A 153 18.18 18.53 -23.83
CA ASP A 153 17.89 19.73 -24.61
C ASP A 153 16.48 20.23 -24.30
N SER A 154 15.48 19.35 -24.33
CA SER A 154 14.11 19.69 -23.95
C SER A 154 13.42 18.58 -23.18
N VAL A 155 12.52 18.97 -22.27
CA VAL A 155 11.67 18.04 -21.53
C VAL A 155 10.23 18.53 -21.63
N GLU A 156 9.39 17.73 -22.26
CA GLU A 156 7.96 17.98 -22.39
C GLU A 156 7.19 16.97 -21.57
N VAL A 157 6.27 17.44 -20.74
CA VAL A 157 5.48 16.62 -19.83
C VAL A 157 4.06 16.56 -20.37
N PHE A 158 3.62 15.36 -20.70
CA PHE A 158 2.27 15.05 -21.16
C PHE A 158 1.48 14.50 -19.97
N PRO A 159 0.44 15.21 -19.48
CA PRO A 159 -0.45 14.70 -18.45
C PRO A 159 -1.06 13.38 -18.89
N TYR A 160 -0.80 12.35 -18.10
CA TYR A 160 -1.40 11.04 -18.28
C TYR A 160 -1.73 10.47 -16.91
N PRO A 161 -2.99 10.09 -16.62
CA PRO A 161 -3.36 9.61 -15.31
C PRO A 161 -2.61 8.32 -14.98
N PRO A 162 -1.81 8.28 -13.91
CA PRO A 162 -1.04 7.08 -13.58
C PRO A 162 -1.99 5.96 -13.12
N ARG A 163 -1.71 4.73 -13.51
CA ARG A 163 -2.30 3.55 -12.89
C ARG A 163 -1.52 3.22 -11.63
N ARG A 164 -2.16 3.24 -10.46
CA ARG A 164 -1.59 2.73 -9.19
C ARG A 164 -0.20 3.34 -8.87
N PRO A 165 -0.06 4.67 -8.74
CA PRO A 165 1.22 5.24 -8.34
C PRO A 165 1.58 4.75 -6.93
N ILE A 166 2.87 4.55 -6.68
CA ILE A 166 3.39 4.17 -5.36
C ILE A 166 3.90 5.44 -4.70
N PRO A 167 3.15 6.02 -3.74
CA PRO A 167 3.57 7.24 -3.10
C PRO A 167 4.79 6.98 -2.23
N VAL A 168 5.83 7.76 -2.45
CA VAL A 168 7.11 7.58 -1.77
C VAL A 168 7.15 8.35 -0.45
N LEU A 169 7.57 7.65 0.61
CA LEU A 169 7.95 8.28 1.88
C LEU A 169 9.26 9.06 1.73
N ARG A 170 9.18 10.39 1.75
CA ARG A 170 10.37 11.25 1.76
C ARG A 170 11.00 11.29 3.16
N GLY A 171 12.23 10.80 3.27
CA GLY A 171 13.02 10.87 4.51
C GLY A 171 13.62 12.27 4.80
N PRO A 172 14.02 12.55 6.06
CA PRO A 172 14.66 13.82 6.44
C PRO A 172 16.03 14.06 5.77
N ALA A 173 16.75 13.01 5.33
CA ALA A 173 18.04 13.12 4.66
C ALA A 173 18.00 13.98 3.38
N VAL A 174 16.88 13.98 2.65
CA VAL A 174 16.68 14.80 1.46
C VAL A 174 16.67 16.30 1.79
N ARG A 175 16.29 16.69 3.03
CA ARG A 175 16.34 18.09 3.49
C ARG A 175 17.76 18.56 3.73
N ALA A 176 18.56 17.78 4.45
CA ALA A 176 19.97 18.10 4.69
C ALA A 176 20.73 18.16 3.35
N GLN A 177 20.47 17.22 2.44
CA GLN A 177 21.09 17.21 1.12
C GLN A 177 20.65 18.38 0.22
N ARG A 178 19.38 18.84 0.30
CA ARG A 178 18.92 20.05 -0.41
C ARG A 178 19.46 21.33 0.21
N TRP A 179 19.55 21.39 1.53
CA TRP A 179 20.14 22.53 2.24
C TRP A 179 21.64 22.65 1.95
N LEU A 180 22.38 21.53 2.03
CA LEU A 180 23.78 21.43 1.62
C LEU A 180 23.98 21.80 0.15
N ARG A 181 23.17 21.29 -0.78
CA ARG A 181 23.26 21.71 -2.21
C ARG A 181 23.01 23.21 -2.42
N ARG A 182 22.19 23.84 -1.58
CA ARG A 182 21.89 25.28 -1.65
C ARG A 182 22.95 26.15 -0.98
N HIS A 183 23.76 25.60 -0.07
CA HIS A 183 24.65 26.40 0.79
C HIS A 183 26.12 26.02 0.70
N ALA A 184 26.44 24.80 0.26
CA ALA A 184 27.82 24.31 0.07
C ALA A 184 28.35 24.49 -1.37
N TRP A 185 27.54 25.02 -2.29
CA TRP A 185 27.98 25.34 -3.66
C TRP A 185 27.60 26.77 -4.11
N PRO A 186 28.09 27.82 -3.42
CA PRO A 186 28.01 29.19 -3.94
C PRO A 186 29.11 29.37 -4.99
N GLY A 187 28.84 29.06 -6.27
CA GLY A 187 29.87 29.26 -7.30
C GLY A 187 29.59 28.72 -8.70
N ARG A 188 28.56 27.90 -8.91
CA ARG A 188 28.10 27.60 -10.27
C ARG A 188 27.14 28.69 -10.71
N GLN A 189 27.58 29.56 -11.63
CA GLN A 189 26.68 30.46 -12.36
C GLN A 189 25.46 29.66 -12.81
N ALA A 190 24.29 30.05 -12.33
CA ALA A 190 23.04 29.41 -12.68
C ALA A 190 22.81 29.64 -14.17
N LYS A 191 23.07 28.62 -15.01
CA LYS A 191 22.45 28.56 -16.35
C LYS A 191 20.95 28.83 -16.16
N PRO A 192 20.30 29.63 -17.03
CA PRO A 192 18.85 29.84 -16.95
C PRO A 192 18.21 28.47 -16.82
N GLN A 193 17.50 28.24 -15.72
CA GLN A 193 16.88 26.94 -15.46
C GLN A 193 15.86 26.71 -16.56
N ARG A 194 16.23 25.90 -17.57
CA ARG A 194 15.26 25.30 -18.48
C ARG A 194 14.19 24.67 -17.59
N ARG A 195 12.92 24.84 -17.94
CA ARG A 195 11.80 24.23 -17.22
C ARG A 195 11.19 23.17 -18.10
N ALA A 196 10.73 22.08 -17.50
CA ALA A 196 9.88 21.15 -18.23
C ALA A 196 8.64 21.89 -18.73
N GLN A 197 8.33 21.74 -20.01
CA GLN A 197 7.15 22.33 -20.62
C GLN A 197 5.96 21.41 -20.41
N LEU A 198 4.85 21.95 -19.89
CA LEU A 198 3.63 21.18 -19.70
C LEU A 198 2.78 21.25 -20.97
N VAL A 199 2.62 20.11 -21.65
CA VAL A 199 1.73 20.00 -22.81
C VAL A 199 0.30 19.82 -22.31
N ARG A 200 -0.59 20.74 -22.65
CA ARG A 200 -1.97 20.75 -22.13
C ARG A 200 -2.95 19.93 -22.96
N HIS A 201 -2.59 19.62 -24.21
CA HIS A 201 -3.43 18.86 -25.11
C HIS A 201 -3.24 17.35 -24.88
N PRO A 202 -4.34 16.56 -24.87
CA PRO A 202 -4.24 15.11 -24.70
C PRO A 202 -3.42 14.46 -25.82
N ILE A 203 -2.74 13.38 -25.49
CA ILE A 203 -2.06 12.54 -26.48
C ILE A 203 -3.11 11.92 -27.42
N GLY A 204 -2.91 12.09 -28.72
CA GLY A 204 -3.67 11.43 -29.78
C GLY A 204 -3.01 10.12 -30.20
N ALA A 205 -1.71 10.16 -30.50
CA ALA A 205 -0.91 9.00 -30.91
C ALA A 205 0.57 9.22 -30.60
N VAL A 206 1.34 8.14 -30.61
CA VAL A 206 2.80 8.17 -30.75
C VAL A 206 3.09 8.01 -32.24
N THR A 207 4.04 8.78 -32.75
CA THR A 207 4.48 8.74 -34.16
C THR A 207 5.86 8.09 -34.24
N ALA A 208 6.39 7.92 -35.47
CA ALA A 208 7.74 7.41 -35.66
C ALA A 208 8.83 8.32 -35.04
N SER A 209 8.57 9.63 -34.93
CA SER A 209 9.50 10.65 -34.45
C SER A 209 9.14 11.25 -33.09
N GLY A 210 7.97 10.96 -32.51
CA GLY A 210 7.59 11.52 -31.22
C GLY A 210 6.13 11.32 -30.81
N VAL A 211 5.48 12.38 -30.33
CA VAL A 211 4.11 12.33 -29.79
C VAL A 211 3.21 13.32 -30.53
N ARG A 212 2.09 12.84 -31.05
CA ARG A 212 1.03 13.68 -31.64
C ARG A 212 -0.06 13.94 -30.62
N THR A 213 -0.40 15.20 -30.42
CA THR A 213 -1.53 15.61 -29.55
C THR A 213 -2.82 15.75 -30.36
N ARG A 214 -3.97 15.74 -29.67
CA ARG A 214 -5.30 15.74 -30.31
C ARG A 214 -5.67 17.04 -31.02
N ASP A 215 -4.98 18.13 -30.72
CA ASP A 215 -5.04 19.40 -31.45
C ASP A 215 -4.24 19.36 -32.78
N GLY A 216 -3.61 18.23 -33.10
CA GLY A 216 -2.93 18.02 -34.39
C GLY A 216 -1.45 18.38 -34.39
N ASN A 217 -0.90 18.85 -33.26
CA ASN A 217 0.52 19.18 -33.14
C ASN A 217 1.38 17.93 -32.95
N ASP A 218 2.53 17.91 -33.63
CA ASP A 218 3.56 16.88 -33.50
C ASP A 218 4.71 17.40 -32.63
N HIS A 219 5.08 16.60 -31.64
CA HIS A 219 6.15 16.86 -30.69
C HIS A 219 7.27 15.86 -30.94
N ASP A 220 8.27 16.25 -31.74
CA ASP A 220 9.41 15.39 -32.07
C ASP A 220 10.35 15.22 -30.87
N VAL A 221 10.60 13.97 -30.50
CA VAL A 221 11.42 13.61 -29.34
C VAL A 221 12.31 12.42 -29.63
N ASP A 222 13.48 12.40 -29.01
CA ASP A 222 14.46 11.31 -29.16
C ASP A 222 14.19 10.19 -28.14
N ALA A 223 13.46 10.49 -27.07
CA ALA A 223 13.05 9.51 -26.07
C ALA A 223 11.66 9.77 -25.47
N ILE A 224 10.96 8.68 -25.12
CA ILE A 224 9.69 8.70 -24.38
C ILE A 224 9.85 7.95 -23.06
N ILE A 225 9.69 8.67 -21.94
CA ILE A 225 9.76 8.11 -20.59
C ILE A 225 8.34 8.02 -20.01
N TYR A 226 7.90 6.81 -19.69
CA TYR A 226 6.58 6.58 -19.09
C TYR A 226 6.64 6.69 -17.57
N GLY A 227 5.94 7.68 -17.03
CA GLY A 227 5.62 7.86 -15.61
C GLY A 227 4.18 7.48 -15.33
N THR A 228 3.74 6.34 -15.84
CA THR A 228 2.34 5.93 -15.88
C THR A 228 1.96 4.94 -14.78
N GLY A 229 2.88 4.64 -13.86
CA GLY A 229 2.64 3.78 -12.72
C GLY A 229 2.72 2.29 -13.06
N PHE A 230 1.92 1.48 -12.37
CA PHE A 230 2.08 0.03 -12.33
C PHE A 230 0.76 -0.71 -12.53
N ARG A 231 0.88 -1.99 -12.88
CA ARG A 231 -0.23 -2.94 -12.94
C ARG A 231 0.17 -4.24 -12.24
N ILE A 232 -0.83 -5.04 -11.85
CA ILE A 232 -0.55 -6.43 -11.46
C ILE A 232 0.01 -7.16 -12.67
N ALA A 233 1.08 -7.91 -12.46
CA ALA A 233 1.66 -8.74 -13.50
C ALA A 233 0.69 -9.88 -13.88
N ASP A 234 0.61 -10.21 -15.16
CA ASP A 234 -0.40 -11.17 -15.64
C ASP A 234 -0.17 -12.59 -15.10
N HIS A 235 1.08 -12.92 -14.76
CA HIS A 235 1.47 -14.20 -14.17
C HIS A 235 1.15 -14.33 -12.67
N VAL A 236 0.75 -13.24 -12.00
CA VAL A 236 0.35 -13.28 -10.59
C VAL A 236 -1.05 -13.86 -10.51
N ARG A 237 -1.16 -15.04 -9.89
CA ARG A 237 -2.44 -15.72 -9.67
C ARG A 237 -3.25 -14.98 -8.61
N ASP A 238 -4.56 -15.14 -8.64
CA ASP A 238 -5.45 -14.46 -7.68
C ASP A 238 -5.23 -14.96 -6.24
N ASP A 239 -4.82 -16.22 -6.08
CA ASP A 239 -4.47 -16.86 -4.82
C ASP A 239 -3.02 -16.59 -4.36
N SER A 240 -2.24 -15.79 -5.10
CA SER A 240 -0.86 -15.46 -4.71
C SER A 240 -0.78 -14.53 -3.50
N LEU A 241 -1.77 -13.65 -3.30
CA LEU A 241 -1.84 -12.79 -2.14
C LEU A 241 -3.30 -12.57 -1.74
N VAL A 242 -3.68 -13.17 -0.62
CA VAL A 242 -5.05 -13.19 -0.09
C VAL A 242 -5.04 -12.59 1.31
N GLY A 243 -5.72 -11.46 1.47
CA GLY A 243 -5.86 -10.75 2.74
C GLY A 243 -7.03 -11.22 3.59
N THR A 244 -7.45 -10.37 4.52
CA THR A 244 -8.56 -10.64 5.44
C THR A 244 -9.84 -10.98 4.69
N ARG A 245 -10.60 -11.96 5.21
CA ARG A 245 -11.87 -12.44 4.65
C ARG A 245 -11.76 -12.91 3.19
N GLY A 246 -10.59 -13.38 2.78
CA GLY A 246 -10.37 -13.94 1.45
C GLY A 246 -10.21 -12.89 0.34
N ILE A 247 -10.02 -11.61 0.66
CA ILE A 247 -9.85 -10.58 -0.38
C ILE A 247 -8.54 -10.79 -1.14
N THR A 248 -8.62 -11.00 -2.44
CA THR A 248 -7.43 -11.15 -3.28
C THR A 248 -6.79 -9.79 -3.59
N ILE A 249 -5.49 -9.78 -3.88
CA ILE A 249 -4.79 -8.56 -4.30
C ILE A 249 -5.41 -7.93 -5.55
N ARG A 250 -5.95 -8.74 -6.46
CA ARG A 250 -6.61 -8.25 -7.68
C ARG A 250 -7.92 -7.54 -7.36
N GLN A 251 -8.75 -8.13 -6.50
CA GLN A 251 -10.00 -7.52 -6.02
C GLN A 251 -9.71 -6.19 -5.29
N ALA A 252 -8.74 -6.19 -4.39
CA ALA A 252 -8.35 -4.97 -3.68
C ALA A 252 -7.86 -3.88 -4.64
N TRP A 253 -7.16 -4.25 -5.73
CA TRP A 253 -6.54 -3.27 -6.63
C TRP A 253 -7.34 -2.94 -7.89
N GLN A 254 -8.58 -3.43 -8.06
CA GLN A 254 -9.38 -3.20 -9.27
C GLN A 254 -9.59 -1.71 -9.58
N ALA A 255 -9.88 -0.88 -8.58
CA ALA A 255 -10.15 0.55 -8.75
C ALA A 255 -8.87 1.43 -8.91
N GLY A 256 -7.69 0.81 -8.98
CA GLY A 256 -6.41 1.54 -8.96
C GLY A 256 -5.99 1.87 -7.53
N MET A 257 -5.23 0.98 -6.90
CA MET A 257 -4.85 1.17 -5.50
C MET A 257 -3.42 1.67 -5.36
N GLU A 258 -3.29 2.73 -4.58
CA GLU A 258 -2.03 3.28 -4.09
C GLU A 258 -1.88 2.85 -2.62
N PRO A 259 -0.78 2.19 -2.22
CA PRO A 259 -0.59 1.83 -0.82
C PRO A 259 -0.50 3.09 0.04
N TYR A 260 -1.09 3.08 1.24
CA TYR A 260 -0.92 4.16 2.21
C TYR A 260 0.57 4.32 2.51
N ARG A 261 1.10 5.52 2.23
CA ARG A 261 2.53 5.85 2.35
C ARG A 261 3.46 4.89 1.58
N GLY A 262 2.95 4.19 0.55
CA GLY A 262 3.72 3.22 -0.21
C GLY A 262 4.06 1.95 0.57
N VAL A 263 3.45 1.71 1.75
CA VAL A 263 3.82 0.62 2.66
C VAL A 263 2.67 -0.28 3.07
N ALA A 264 1.48 0.25 3.32
CA ALA A 264 0.37 -0.52 3.88
C ALA A 264 -0.85 -0.49 2.97
N VAL A 265 -1.61 -1.58 2.96
CA VAL A 265 -2.79 -1.72 2.10
C VAL A 265 -3.97 -2.21 2.95
N HIS A 266 -5.09 -1.49 2.88
CA HIS A 266 -6.33 -1.89 3.54
C HIS A 266 -6.81 -3.24 2.98
N GLY A 267 -7.24 -4.16 3.86
CA GLY A 267 -7.52 -5.55 3.53
C GLY A 267 -6.34 -6.51 3.70
N PHE A 268 -5.11 -6.00 3.89
CA PHE A 268 -3.89 -6.81 4.07
C PHE A 268 -3.24 -6.46 5.41
N PRO A 269 -3.86 -6.85 6.54
CA PRO A 269 -3.32 -6.61 7.87
C PRO A 269 -1.93 -7.23 8.02
N ASN A 270 -1.06 -6.60 8.81
CA ASN A 270 0.32 -7.04 9.08
C ASN A 270 1.23 -7.22 7.84
N TYR A 271 0.75 -6.92 6.64
CA TYR A 271 1.50 -7.05 5.40
C TYR A 271 1.99 -5.69 4.93
N PHE A 272 3.30 -5.52 4.88
CA PHE A 272 3.93 -4.28 4.47
C PHE A 272 4.71 -4.46 3.18
N LEU A 273 4.45 -3.56 2.24
CA LEU A 273 5.20 -3.42 1.01
C LEU A 273 6.48 -2.61 1.26
N ILE A 274 7.60 -3.08 0.70
CA ILE A 274 8.86 -2.35 0.69
C ILE A 274 9.34 -2.26 -0.76
N SER A 275 9.37 -1.05 -1.34
CA SER A 275 9.61 -0.87 -2.78
C SER A 275 10.17 0.49 -3.13
N GLY A 276 10.81 0.54 -4.30
CA GLY A 276 11.41 1.76 -4.83
C GLY A 276 12.68 2.16 -4.06
N PRO A 277 13.26 3.34 -4.38
CA PRO A 277 14.58 3.73 -3.87
C PRO A 277 14.60 4.15 -2.38
N ASP A 278 13.45 4.28 -1.72
CA ASP A 278 13.35 4.78 -0.34
C ASP A 278 12.98 3.68 0.67
N TYR A 279 13.34 2.43 0.37
CA TYR A 279 13.13 1.27 1.25
C TYR A 279 13.66 1.50 2.68
N GLN A 280 14.69 2.32 2.88
CA GLN A 280 15.17 2.66 4.22
C GLN A 280 14.19 3.55 5.02
N ALA A 281 13.46 4.45 4.35
CA ALA A 281 12.44 5.26 5.00
C ALA A 281 11.19 4.42 5.31
N GLN A 282 10.84 3.50 4.41
CA GLN A 282 9.76 2.53 4.61
C GLN A 282 10.07 1.59 5.77
N ALA A 283 11.28 0.99 5.83
CA ALA A 283 11.71 0.13 6.92
C ALA A 283 11.61 0.83 8.29
N ARG A 284 12.06 2.09 8.39
CA ARG A 284 11.90 2.89 9.62
C ARG A 284 10.45 3.15 9.99
N TYR A 285 9.58 3.37 9.02
CA TYR A 285 8.15 3.55 9.25
C TYR A 285 7.50 2.26 9.77
N ILE A 286 7.84 1.13 9.16
CA ILE A 286 7.39 -0.21 9.55
C ILE A 286 7.85 -0.53 10.98
N ILE A 287 9.11 -0.27 11.33
CA ILE A 287 9.60 -0.40 12.71
C ILE A 287 8.77 0.46 13.69
N GLY A 288 8.35 1.65 13.28
CA GLY A 288 7.43 2.48 14.05
C GLY A 288 6.06 1.83 14.26
N CYS A 289 5.56 1.09 13.27
CA CYS A 289 4.34 0.29 13.36
C CYS A 289 4.53 -0.90 14.31
N LEU A 290 5.63 -1.64 14.20
CA LEU A 290 5.94 -2.77 15.09
C LEU A 290 6.09 -2.33 16.55
N ARG A 291 6.77 -1.21 16.80
CA ARG A 291 6.85 -0.61 18.14
C ARG A 291 5.50 -0.13 18.66
N LEU A 292 4.59 0.27 17.78
CA LEU A 292 3.23 0.61 18.18
C LEU A 292 2.45 -0.63 18.59
N MET A 293 2.54 -1.71 17.80
CA MET A 293 1.93 -3.01 18.12
C MET A 293 2.43 -3.55 19.45
N ALA A 294 3.76 -3.58 19.66
CA ALA A 294 4.38 -4.04 20.90
C ALA A 294 3.91 -3.22 22.11
N ARG A 295 3.82 -1.89 21.98
CA ARG A 295 3.32 -1.01 23.06
C ARG A 295 1.83 -1.18 23.37
N ARG A 296 1.05 -1.74 22.45
CA ARG A 296 -0.40 -1.91 22.55
C ARG A 296 -0.81 -3.37 22.68
N ASP A 297 0.16 -4.27 22.83
CA ASP A 297 -0.03 -5.73 22.83
C ASP A 297 -0.99 -6.21 21.73
N SER A 298 -0.74 -5.72 20.51
CA SER A 298 -1.60 -5.95 19.36
C SER A 298 -0.99 -6.99 18.43
N ALA A 299 -1.80 -7.96 18.00
CA ALA A 299 -1.41 -9.00 17.07
C ALA A 299 -1.69 -8.63 15.61
N ARG A 300 -2.59 -7.68 15.38
CA ARG A 300 -2.99 -7.17 14.07
C ARG A 300 -2.80 -5.67 14.00
N ILE A 301 -2.23 -5.20 12.90
CA ILE A 301 -2.24 -3.80 12.49
C ILE A 301 -2.75 -3.70 11.05
N GLU A 302 -3.70 -2.83 10.81
CA GLU A 302 -4.29 -2.63 9.48
C GLU A 302 -4.52 -1.16 9.21
N VAL A 303 -4.19 -0.68 8.01
CA VAL A 303 -4.46 0.71 7.67
C VAL A 303 -5.96 0.93 7.50
N ARG A 304 -6.48 2.02 8.06
CA ARG A 304 -7.85 2.46 7.85
C ARG A 304 -8.08 2.81 6.39
N ARG A 305 -9.17 2.33 5.80
CA ARG A 305 -9.55 2.68 4.43
C ARG A 305 -9.59 4.20 4.21
N SER A 306 -10.24 4.94 5.11
CA SER A 306 -10.36 6.40 5.04
C SER A 306 -8.99 7.09 5.10
N SER A 307 -8.06 6.58 5.90
CA SER A 307 -6.69 7.12 5.98
C SER A 307 -5.90 6.85 4.71
N GLN A 308 -6.03 5.65 4.13
CA GLN A 308 -5.44 5.33 2.83
C GLN A 308 -5.99 6.23 1.73
N GLN A 309 -7.31 6.31 1.59
CA GLN A 309 -7.98 7.11 0.57
C GLN A 309 -7.61 8.60 0.68
N VAL A 310 -7.78 9.20 1.86
CA VAL A 310 -7.48 10.63 2.08
C VAL A 310 -6.00 10.93 1.80
N PHE A 311 -5.09 10.02 2.17
CA PHE A 311 -3.67 10.19 1.87
C PHE A 311 -3.42 10.17 0.36
N ASN A 312 -3.98 9.21 -0.36
CA ASN A 312 -3.80 9.03 -1.80
C ASN A 312 -4.43 10.17 -2.62
N GLU A 313 -5.61 10.65 -2.24
CA GLU A 313 -6.24 11.81 -2.88
C GLU A 313 -5.43 13.09 -2.65
N ARG A 314 -4.83 13.25 -1.46
CA ARG A 314 -4.13 14.49 -1.09
C ARG A 314 -2.66 14.50 -1.49
N VAL A 315 -1.99 13.36 -1.60
CA VAL A 315 -0.54 13.32 -1.85
C VAL A 315 -0.16 13.99 -3.17
N HIS A 316 -1.08 13.96 -4.16
CA HIS A 316 -0.92 14.63 -5.45
C HIS A 316 -1.24 16.13 -5.42
N LEU A 317 -2.04 16.59 -4.45
CA LEU A 317 -2.50 17.98 -4.35
C LEU A 317 -1.71 18.82 -3.34
N ARG A 318 -1.24 18.20 -2.25
CA ARG A 318 -0.59 18.89 -1.12
C ARG A 318 0.49 18.02 -0.49
N ARG A 319 1.47 18.66 0.15
CA ARG A 319 2.47 17.92 0.94
C ARG A 319 1.79 17.17 2.09
N PRO A 320 2.04 15.86 2.26
CA PRO A 320 1.44 15.11 3.36
C PRO A 320 1.92 15.66 4.71
N ALA A 321 0.97 15.95 5.61
CA ALA A 321 1.30 16.27 6.98
C ALA A 321 1.96 15.05 7.69
N ARG A 322 2.73 15.32 8.75
CA ARG A 322 3.25 14.26 9.62
C ARG A 322 2.09 13.66 10.42
N GLN A 323 1.45 12.61 9.89
CA GLN A 323 0.47 11.82 10.66
C GLN A 323 1.20 10.83 11.57
N ARG A 324 0.75 10.75 12.82
CA ARG A 324 1.19 9.71 13.76
C ARG A 324 0.67 8.35 13.26
N VAL A 325 1.49 7.31 13.39
CA VAL A 325 1.10 5.94 12.98
C VAL A 325 -0.25 5.56 13.63
N ALA A 326 -0.41 5.82 14.92
CA ALA A 326 -1.62 5.44 15.67
C ALA A 326 -2.95 6.02 15.13
N SER A 327 -2.97 7.15 14.42
CA SER A 327 -4.23 7.70 13.90
C SER A 327 -4.66 7.09 12.55
N ALA A 328 -3.74 6.41 11.86
CA ALA A 328 -3.96 5.89 10.51
C ALA A 328 -4.26 4.39 10.47
N PHE A 329 -4.05 3.68 11.58
CA PHE A 329 -4.16 2.24 11.66
C PHE A 329 -5.17 1.81 12.73
N ASP A 330 -5.87 0.73 12.45
CA ASP A 330 -6.59 -0.06 13.43
C ASP A 330 -5.68 -1.16 13.96
N LEU A 331 -5.74 -1.39 15.27
CA LEU A 331 -4.97 -2.39 15.98
C LEU A 331 -5.94 -3.37 16.64
N LEU A 332 -5.74 -4.67 16.44
CA LEU A 332 -6.48 -5.72 17.17
C LEU A 332 -5.50 -6.58 17.96
N SER A 333 -5.85 -6.90 19.19
CA SER A 333 -5.15 -7.92 20.00
C SER A 333 -5.45 -9.32 19.46
N SER A 334 -4.61 -10.31 19.81
CA SER A 334 -4.85 -11.73 19.45
C SER A 334 -6.26 -12.16 19.86
N PRO A 335 -6.89 -13.09 19.11
CA PRO A 335 -8.11 -13.74 19.57
C PRO A 335 -7.70 -14.60 20.77
N GLY A 336 -8.12 -14.13 21.93
CA GLY A 336 -7.69 -14.66 23.23
C GLY A 336 -7.86 -13.63 24.34
N LEU A 337 -7.72 -12.33 24.08
CA LEU A 337 -7.85 -11.29 25.11
C LEU A 337 -8.34 -9.97 24.52
N ASN A 338 -9.64 -9.86 24.26
CA ASN A 338 -10.33 -8.55 24.35
C ASN A 338 -11.78 -8.76 24.75
N GLU A 339 -12.06 -8.44 26.02
CA GLU A 339 -13.37 -8.43 26.67
C GLU A 339 -14.34 -7.34 26.13
N HIS A 340 -14.00 -6.64 25.02
CA HIS A 340 -14.74 -5.49 24.50
C HIS A 340 -14.92 -5.49 22.97
N ALA A 341 -14.76 -6.63 22.30
CA ALA A 341 -15.09 -6.80 20.89
C ALA A 341 -16.19 -7.84 20.74
N TYR A 342 -17.22 -7.52 19.96
CA TYR A 342 -18.30 -8.44 19.64
C TYR A 342 -18.27 -8.79 18.17
N ASP A 343 -18.26 -10.08 17.89
CA ASP A 343 -18.32 -10.58 16.53
C ASP A 343 -19.37 -11.69 16.45
N GLY A 344 -20.61 -11.30 16.17
CA GLY A 344 -21.71 -12.25 16.04
C GLY A 344 -22.93 -11.69 15.31
N PRO A 345 -24.05 -12.44 15.35
CA PRO A 345 -25.34 -11.98 14.83
C PRO A 345 -25.95 -10.88 15.71
N ALA A 346 -26.53 -9.87 15.08
CA ALA A 346 -27.25 -8.79 15.73
C ALA A 346 -28.61 -8.56 15.05
N THR A 347 -29.49 -7.83 15.71
CA THR A 347 -30.73 -7.32 15.13
C THR A 347 -30.57 -5.82 14.91
N LEU A 348 -30.65 -5.39 13.66
CA LEU A 348 -30.69 -3.98 13.30
C LEU A 348 -32.15 -3.56 13.12
N ARG A 349 -32.59 -2.59 13.92
CA ARG A 349 -33.89 -1.94 13.79
C ARG A 349 -33.74 -0.61 13.09
N ILE A 350 -34.40 -0.48 11.94
CA ILE A 350 -34.48 0.76 11.15
C ILE A 350 -35.96 1.11 11.03
N ALA A 351 -36.36 2.27 11.56
CA ALA A 351 -37.78 2.62 11.71
C ALA A 351 -38.55 1.48 12.43
N ASP A 352 -39.57 0.90 11.79
CA ASP A 352 -40.41 -0.18 12.34
C ASP A 352 -40.03 -1.58 11.81
N THR A 353 -38.85 -1.73 11.20
CA THR A 353 -38.40 -3.02 10.64
C THR A 353 -37.16 -3.53 11.36
N ASP A 354 -37.26 -4.75 11.88
CA ASP A 354 -36.14 -5.50 12.45
C ASP A 354 -35.52 -6.40 11.38
N ARG A 355 -34.18 -6.43 11.34
CA ARG A 355 -33.42 -7.30 10.44
C ARG A 355 -32.29 -7.98 11.17
N ARG A 356 -32.17 -9.27 10.96
CA ARG A 356 -31.02 -10.04 11.42
C ARG A 356 -29.82 -9.71 10.52
N VAL A 357 -28.73 -9.32 11.14
CA VAL A 357 -27.49 -8.91 10.46
C VAL A 357 -26.29 -9.52 11.15
N ARG A 358 -25.16 -9.61 10.45
CA ARG A 358 -23.86 -9.96 10.99
C ARG A 358 -23.07 -8.68 11.22
N VAL A 359 -22.61 -8.49 12.45
CA VAL A 359 -21.84 -7.30 12.83
C VAL A 359 -20.54 -7.66 13.52
N ARG A 360 -19.50 -6.86 13.27
CA ARG A 360 -18.30 -6.84 14.09
C ARG A 360 -18.21 -5.47 14.74
N LEU A 361 -18.30 -5.43 16.06
CA LEU A 361 -18.35 -4.21 16.88
C LEU A 361 -17.14 -4.15 17.79
N THR A 362 -16.61 -2.95 17.98
CA THR A 362 -15.55 -2.64 18.94
C THR A 362 -15.83 -1.29 19.57
N GLY A 363 -15.29 -1.04 20.77
CA GLY A 363 -15.47 0.26 21.42
C GLY A 363 -14.37 0.62 22.39
N HIS A 364 -14.33 1.89 22.77
CA HIS A 364 -13.36 2.47 23.68
C HIS A 364 -13.95 3.68 24.41
N VAL A 365 -13.45 4.00 25.60
CA VAL A 365 -13.77 5.28 26.25
C VAL A 365 -12.96 6.39 25.58
N ASN A 366 -13.65 7.45 25.16
CA ASN A 366 -13.02 8.65 24.61
C ASN A 366 -12.59 9.57 25.77
N PRO A 367 -11.29 9.91 25.89
CA PRO A 367 -10.77 10.67 27.03
C PRO A 367 -11.18 12.16 27.02
N ILE A 368 -11.70 12.67 25.91
CA ILE A 368 -12.10 14.09 25.80
C ILE A 368 -13.49 14.32 26.40
N ASP A 369 -14.43 13.40 26.15
CA ASP A 369 -15.82 13.53 26.60
C ASP A 369 -16.23 12.52 27.69
N GLY A 370 -15.33 11.58 28.04
CA GLY A 370 -15.56 10.55 29.04
C GLY A 370 -16.58 9.48 28.64
N LYS A 371 -17.08 9.49 27.39
CA LYS A 371 -18.12 8.57 26.93
C LYS A 371 -17.51 7.35 26.25
N PHE A 372 -18.23 6.24 26.27
CA PHE A 372 -17.86 5.04 25.49
C PHE A 372 -18.29 5.22 24.04
N HIS A 373 -17.34 5.26 23.12
CA HIS A 373 -17.57 5.34 21.68
C HIS A 373 -17.35 3.95 21.09
N TRP A 374 -18.34 3.46 20.36
CA TRP A 374 -18.27 2.17 19.71
C TRP A 374 -18.58 2.29 18.23
N GLN A 375 -17.94 1.45 17.44
CA GLN A 375 -18.09 1.42 15.99
C GLN A 375 -18.04 -0.03 15.52
N GLY A 376 -18.51 -0.25 14.30
CA GLY A 376 -18.44 -1.56 13.72
C GLY A 376 -18.79 -1.58 12.25
N THR A 377 -18.70 -2.79 11.71
CA THR A 377 -19.06 -3.09 10.34
C THR A 377 -20.27 -4.00 10.34
N LEU A 378 -21.29 -3.61 9.59
CA LEU A 378 -22.44 -4.41 9.25
C LEU A 378 -22.19 -5.04 7.88
N PHE A 379 -22.15 -6.37 7.83
CA PHE A 379 -21.71 -7.10 6.64
C PHE A 379 -22.82 -7.36 5.62
N ASP A 380 -24.08 -7.18 6.01
CA ASP A 380 -25.22 -7.40 5.13
C ASP A 380 -25.54 -6.17 4.27
N ASN A 381 -26.09 -6.44 3.10
CA ASN A 381 -26.55 -5.39 2.20
C ASN A 381 -27.87 -4.79 2.73
N LEU A 382 -27.90 -3.45 2.86
CA LEU A 382 -29.08 -2.71 3.28
C LEU A 382 -29.71 -2.06 2.04
N PRO A 383 -31.04 -2.21 1.82
CA PRO A 383 -31.72 -1.57 0.72
C PRO A 383 -31.52 -0.05 0.70
N ALA A 384 -31.15 0.51 -0.45
CA ALA A 384 -30.78 1.92 -0.58
C ALA A 384 -31.93 2.88 -0.22
N ASP A 385 -33.18 2.45 -0.43
CA ASP A 385 -34.40 3.17 -0.06
C ASP A 385 -34.56 3.34 1.47
N LEU A 386 -34.09 2.37 2.27
CA LEU A 386 -34.11 2.45 3.74
C LEU A 386 -33.09 3.47 4.27
N LEU A 387 -31.89 3.51 3.70
CA LEU A 387 -30.82 4.42 4.11
C LEU A 387 -31.10 5.88 3.73
N GLN A 388 -31.92 6.12 2.70
CA GLN A 388 -32.37 7.46 2.32
C GLN A 388 -33.36 8.05 3.33
N ARG A 389 -34.16 7.22 4.02
CA ARG A 389 -35.18 7.68 4.97
C ARG A 389 -34.61 8.05 6.34
N THR A 390 -33.67 7.28 6.87
CA THR A 390 -32.99 7.60 8.12
C THR A 390 -31.63 6.90 8.21
N ARG A 391 -30.63 7.63 8.72
CA ARG A 391 -29.32 7.06 9.06
C ARG A 391 -29.22 6.64 10.52
N THR A 392 -30.22 6.97 11.33
CA THR A 392 -30.28 6.59 12.75
C THR A 392 -30.97 5.25 12.89
N VAL A 393 -30.33 4.34 13.60
CA VAL A 393 -30.75 2.94 13.75
C VAL A 393 -30.61 2.51 15.20
N THR A 394 -31.29 1.45 15.61
CA THR A 394 -31.01 0.77 16.88
C THR A 394 -30.36 -0.56 16.56
N LEU A 395 -29.22 -0.85 17.18
CA LEU A 395 -28.56 -2.14 17.05
C LEU A 395 -28.73 -2.92 18.35
N ALA A 396 -29.18 -4.17 18.26
CA ALA A 396 -29.35 -5.07 19.39
C ALA A 396 -28.52 -6.35 19.25
N VAL A 397 -27.89 -6.77 20.35
CA VAL A 397 -27.16 -8.03 20.47
C VAL A 397 -27.71 -8.75 21.72
N GLY A 398 -28.46 -9.83 21.51
CA GLY A 398 -29.25 -10.43 22.58
C GLY A 398 -30.24 -9.42 23.17
N GLU A 399 -30.28 -9.31 24.49
CA GLU A 399 -31.17 -8.39 25.23
C GLU A 399 -30.67 -6.93 25.28
N ARG A 400 -29.46 -6.66 24.82
CA ARG A 400 -28.86 -5.32 24.89
C ARG A 400 -29.08 -4.59 23.58
N SER A 401 -29.51 -3.33 23.65
CA SER A 401 -29.69 -2.48 22.47
C SER A 401 -29.09 -1.10 22.68
N ALA A 402 -28.64 -0.49 21.59
CA ALA A 402 -28.03 0.83 21.62
C ALA A 402 -28.37 1.63 20.36
N PRO A 403 -28.59 2.95 20.49
CA PRO A 403 -28.76 3.83 19.34
C PRO A 403 -27.44 3.96 18.59
N ALA A 404 -27.52 3.96 17.27
CA ALA A 404 -26.39 4.04 16.39
C ALA A 404 -26.72 4.84 15.13
N ARG A 405 -25.69 5.16 14.37
CA ARG A 405 -25.81 5.82 13.08
C ARG A 405 -25.01 5.09 12.03
N ILE A 406 -25.62 4.87 10.87
CA ILE A 406 -24.93 4.40 9.68
C ILE A 406 -24.23 5.60 9.04
N VAL A 407 -22.90 5.54 8.96
CA VAL A 407 -22.08 6.68 8.54
C VAL A 407 -21.75 6.61 7.06
N GLU A 408 -21.48 5.41 6.57
CA GLU A 408 -20.92 5.19 5.24
C GLU A 408 -21.28 3.80 4.72
N GLU A 409 -21.57 3.70 3.42
CA GLU A 409 -21.57 2.45 2.68
C GLU A 409 -20.18 2.23 2.09
N THR A 410 -19.57 1.10 2.39
CA THR A 410 -18.27 0.74 1.85
C THR A 410 -18.44 0.23 0.42
N PRO A 411 -17.45 0.40 -0.46
CA PRO A 411 -17.44 -0.25 -1.78
C PRO A 411 -17.50 -1.78 -1.81
N GLN A 412 -17.57 -2.46 -0.65
CA GLN A 412 -17.88 -3.89 -0.55
C GLN A 412 -19.36 -4.13 -0.20
N GLN A 413 -20.23 -3.12 -0.33
CA GLN A 413 -21.66 -3.14 0.05
C GLN A 413 -21.90 -3.44 1.53
N THR A 414 -20.92 -3.13 2.39
CA THR A 414 -21.05 -3.22 3.85
C THR A 414 -21.25 -1.83 4.43
N HIS A 415 -21.80 -1.74 5.64
CA HIS A 415 -22.17 -0.45 6.24
C HIS A 415 -21.36 -0.18 7.51
N THR A 416 -20.77 1.00 7.63
CA THR A 416 -20.13 1.45 8.87
C THR A 416 -21.18 1.97 9.83
N ILE A 417 -21.24 1.40 11.02
CA ILE A 417 -22.14 1.79 12.10
C ILE A 417 -21.35 2.34 13.28
N VAL A 418 -21.81 3.45 13.86
CA VAL A 418 -21.18 4.08 15.04
C VAL A 418 -22.23 4.39 16.09
N GLY A 419 -21.87 4.30 17.36
CA GLY A 419 -22.71 4.72 18.48
C GLY A 419 -21.89 5.30 19.62
N VAL A 420 -22.59 6.04 20.49
CA VAL A 420 -22.00 6.69 21.66
C VAL A 420 -22.84 6.32 22.87
N GLY A 421 -22.19 5.98 23.98
CA GLY A 421 -22.81 5.51 25.21
C GLY A 421 -22.64 4.00 25.39
N MET A 422 -23.54 3.40 26.19
CA MET A 422 -23.49 1.96 26.49
C MET A 422 -23.57 1.14 25.18
N PRO A 423 -22.59 0.28 24.89
CA PRO A 423 -22.62 -0.52 23.68
C PRO A 423 -23.68 -1.61 23.76
N PRO A 424 -24.17 -2.11 22.61
CA PRO A 424 -25.16 -3.18 22.59
C PRO A 424 -24.54 -4.55 22.92
N PHE A 425 -23.23 -4.65 23.17
CA PHE A 425 -22.54 -5.90 23.48
C PHE A 425 -21.98 -5.91 24.92
N ALA A 426 -21.58 -7.09 25.40
CA ALA A 426 -20.94 -7.20 26.70
C ALA A 426 -19.58 -6.47 26.69
N THR A 427 -19.48 -5.40 27.47
CA THR A 427 -18.19 -4.90 27.97
C THR A 427 -17.96 -5.58 29.31
N ALA A 428 -16.82 -6.24 29.52
CA ALA A 428 -16.46 -6.65 30.89
C ALA A 428 -16.54 -5.42 31.80
N ALA A 429 -17.41 -5.49 32.80
CA ALA A 429 -17.59 -4.44 33.77
C ALA A 429 -16.34 -4.40 34.66
N ARG A 430 -15.86 -3.19 34.95
CA ARG A 430 -15.22 -2.94 36.24
C ARG A 430 -16.25 -2.32 37.16
#